data_AF-A0A966G054-F1
#
_entry.id   AF-A0A966G054-F1
#
_cell.length_a   1.000
_cell.length_b   1.000
_cell.length_c   1.000
_cell.angle_alpha   90.00
_cell.angle_beta   90.00
_cell.angle_gamma   90.00
#
_symmetry.space_group_name_H-M   'P 1'
#
loop_
_entity.id
_entity.type
_entity.pdbx_description
1 polymer ?
#
loop_
_entity_poly.entity_id
_entity_poly.type
_entity_poly.pdbx_seq_one_letter_code
_entity_poly.pdbx_strand_id
1 'polypeptide(L)'
;MEKAYSYRFYPTPEQESLLRRTLGCVRLVYNKALHERTQAWYERQERVGYAQTSSMLTDWKKQEELDFLNKVSCVPLQQGLRHLQTAFTNF
;
A
#
# COMPACT_ATOMS: atom_id res chain seq x y z
N MET A 1 34.74 4.03 2.72
CA MET A 1 34.30 5.33 2.19
C MET A 1 32.98 5.08 1.48
N GLU A 2 31.85 5.43 2.09
CA GLU A 2 30.54 5.25 1.44
C GLU A 2 30.32 6.39 0.45
N LYS A 3 29.91 6.05 -0.78
CA LYS A 3 29.59 7.02 -1.83
C LYS A 3 28.08 7.00 -2.06
N ALA A 4 27.46 8.17 -2.03
CA ALA A 4 26.07 8.35 -2.43
C ALA A 4 26.02 9.13 -3.76
N TYR A 5 25.10 8.76 -4.63
CA TYR A 5 24.86 9.43 -5.91
C TYR A 5 23.45 9.97 -5.96
N SER A 6 23.27 11.16 -6.52
CA SER A 6 21.97 11.78 -6.75
C SER A 6 21.76 12.01 -8.24
N TYR A 7 20.62 11.57 -8.74
CA TYR A 7 20.23 11.73 -10.14
C TYR A 7 18.81 12.28 -10.22
N ARG A 8 18.55 13.12 -11.21
CA ARG A 8 17.20 13.54 -11.54
C ARG A 8 16.61 12.57 -12.55
N PHE A 9 15.46 12.01 -12.22
CA PHE A 9 14.70 11.15 -13.11
C PHE A 9 13.76 11.99 -13.99
N TYR A 10 13.73 11.69 -15.28
CA TYR A 10 12.86 12.34 -16.26
C TYR A 10 12.00 11.25 -16.94
N PRO A 11 10.78 10.97 -16.42
CA PRO A 11 9.93 9.93 -16.97
C PRO A 11 9.37 10.31 -18.34
N THR A 12 9.12 9.32 -19.19
CA THR A 12 8.21 9.49 -20.33
C THR A 12 6.77 9.70 -19.83
N PRO A 13 5.86 10.27 -20.64
CA PRO A 13 4.45 10.43 -20.25
C PRO A 13 3.79 9.14 -19.76
N GLU A 14 4.12 7.99 -20.38
CA GLU A 14 3.60 6.67 -20.00
C GLU A 14 4.12 6.23 -18.63
N GLN A 15 5.41 6.45 -18.36
CA GLN A 15 6.01 6.17 -17.06
C GLN A 15 5.41 7.04 -15.97
N GLU A 16 5.20 8.33 -16.24
CA GLU A 16 4.58 9.26 -15.31
C GLU A 16 3.15 8.84 -14.96
N SER A 17 2.36 8.45 -15.96
CA SER A 17 1.01 7.91 -15.77
C SER A 17 1.02 6.63 -14.91
N LEU A 18 1.92 5.69 -15.20
CA LEU A 18 2.08 4.46 -14.42
C LEU A 18 2.46 4.75 -12.97
N LEU A 19 3.38 5.67 -12.74
CA LEU A 19 3.81 6.09 -11.40
C LEU A 19 2.65 6.74 -10.63
N ARG A 20 1.92 7.69 -11.23
CA ARG A 20 0.76 8.33 -10.60
C ARG A 20 -0.30 7.30 -10.21
N ARG A 21 -0.63 6.36 -11.10
CA ARG A 21 -1.59 5.27 -10.80
C ARG A 21 -1.10 4.40 -9.67
N THR A 22 0.18 3.99 -9.71
CA THR A 22 0.79 3.14 -8.67
C THR A 22 0.76 3.82 -7.31
N LEU A 23 1.22 5.07 -7.22
CA LEU A 23 1.22 5.84 -5.97
C LEU A 23 -0.20 6.08 -5.44
N GLY A 24 -1.15 6.36 -6.33
CA GLY A 24 -2.57 6.48 -5.97
C GLY A 24 -3.13 5.19 -5.37
N CYS A 25 -2.84 4.04 -5.99
CA CYS A 25 -3.26 2.73 -5.49
C CYS A 25 -2.60 2.40 -4.13
N VAL A 26 -1.31 2.67 -3.97
CA VAL A 26 -0.60 2.47 -2.70
C VAL A 26 -1.23 3.30 -1.59
N ARG A 27 -1.52 4.59 -1.84
CA ARG A 27 -2.18 5.48 -0.87
C ARG A 27 -3.56 4.95 -0.47
N LEU A 28 -4.36 4.50 -1.43
CA LEU A 28 -5.68 3.96 -1.16
C LEU A 28 -5.59 2.68 -0.31
N VAL A 29 -4.74 1.73 -0.69
CA VAL A 29 -4.54 0.47 0.06
C VAL A 29 -4.03 0.74 1.48
N TYR A 30 -3.08 1.67 1.64
CA TYR A 30 -2.57 2.07 2.95
C TYR A 30 -3.70 2.61 3.84
N ASN A 31 -4.47 3.57 3.33
CA ASN A 31 -5.55 4.19 4.12
C ASN A 31 -6.68 3.22 4.43
N LYS A 32 -7.04 2.35 3.48
CA LYS A 32 -8.06 1.32 3.71
C LYS A 32 -7.60 0.32 4.78
N ALA A 33 -6.34 -0.14 4.71
CA ALA A 33 -5.78 -1.01 5.74
C ALA A 33 -5.64 -0.32 7.10
N LEU A 34 -5.25 0.96 7.14
CA LEU A 34 -5.23 1.74 8.37
C LEU A 34 -6.63 1.77 9.00
N HIS A 35 -7.66 2.08 8.20
CA HIS A 35 -9.05 2.08 8.65
C HIS A 35 -9.48 0.72 9.22
N GLU A 36 -9.27 -0.38 8.50
CA GLU A 36 -9.62 -1.73 8.99
C GLU A 36 -8.94 -2.06 10.33
N ARG A 37 -7.63 -1.77 10.45
CA ARG A 37 -6.88 -2.04 11.68
C ARG A 37 -7.40 -1.21 12.84
N THR A 38 -7.68 0.06 12.59
CA THR A 38 -8.22 1.00 13.58
C THR A 38 -9.62 0.55 14.04
N GLN A 39 -10.53 0.22 13.12
CA GLN A 39 -11.87 -0.26 13.47
C GLN A 39 -11.81 -1.58 14.25
N ALA A 40 -11.01 -2.55 13.81
CA ALA A 40 -10.85 -3.82 14.50
C ALA A 40 -10.38 -3.66 15.95
N TRP A 41 -9.46 -2.72 16.21
CA TRP A 41 -9.04 -2.41 17.56
C TRP A 41 -10.15 -1.75 18.37
N TYR A 42 -10.76 -0.67 17.88
CA TYR A 42 -11.75 0.08 18.66
C TYR A 42 -13.04 -0.70 18.91
N GLU A 43 -13.49 -1.52 17.98
CA GLU A 43 -14.74 -2.27 18.09
C GLU A 43 -14.57 -3.63 18.75
N ARG A 44 -13.46 -4.33 18.45
CA ARG A 44 -13.26 -5.74 18.83
C ARG A 44 -12.03 -5.98 19.69
N GLN A 45 -11.20 -4.96 19.94
CA GLN A 45 -9.90 -5.09 20.60
C GLN A 45 -8.97 -6.09 19.89
N GLU A 46 -9.13 -6.23 18.57
CA GLU A 46 -8.39 -7.19 17.76
C GLU A 46 -7.18 -6.52 17.09
N ARG A 47 -6.02 -7.17 17.22
CA ARG A 47 -4.81 -6.76 16.50
C ARG A 47 -4.81 -7.37 15.10
N VAL A 48 -5.16 -6.54 14.11
CA VAL A 48 -4.99 -6.87 12.70
C VAL A 48 -3.56 -6.54 12.28
N GLY A 49 -2.85 -7.47 11.64
CA GLY A 49 -1.45 -7.37 11.24
C GLY A 49 -1.24 -7.27 9.72
N TYR A 50 0.03 -7.26 9.31
CA TYR A 50 0.42 -7.35 7.90
C TYR A 50 -0.19 -8.57 7.20
N ALA A 51 -0.17 -9.75 7.83
CA ALA A 51 -0.68 -10.99 7.23
C ALA A 51 -2.17 -10.88 6.89
N GLN A 52 -2.98 -10.36 7.84
CA GLN A 52 -4.41 -10.16 7.65
C GLN A 52 -4.71 -9.10 6.59
N THR A 53 -4.04 -7.94 6.65
CA THR A 53 -4.25 -6.88 5.63
C THR A 53 -3.76 -7.29 4.24
N SER A 54 -2.76 -8.16 4.14
CA SER A 54 -2.34 -8.76 2.86
C SER A 54 -3.39 -9.73 2.32
N SER A 55 -4.08 -10.46 3.18
CA SER A 55 -5.23 -11.27 2.78
C SER A 55 -6.37 -10.38 2.29
N MET A 56 -6.73 -9.34 3.07
CA MET A 56 -7.76 -8.37 2.69
C MET A 56 -7.46 -7.70 1.34
N LEU A 57 -6.20 -7.33 1.07
CA LEU A 57 -5.81 -6.80 -0.24
C LEU A 57 -6.12 -7.76 -1.39
N THR A 58 -5.96 -9.07 -1.17
CA THR A 58 -6.30 -10.08 -2.18
C THR A 58 -7.79 -10.07 -2.48
N ASP A 59 -8.63 -9.84 -1.47
CA ASP A 59 -10.08 -9.77 -1.63
C ASP A 59 -10.55 -8.44 -2.20
N TRP A 60 -9.95 -7.32 -1.78
CA TRP A 60 -10.19 -6.00 -2.38
C TRP A 60 -9.91 -5.99 -3.88
N LYS A 61 -8.84 -6.65 -4.32
CA LYS A 61 -8.52 -6.77 -5.74
C LYS A 61 -9.55 -7.57 -6.56
N LYS A 62 -10.49 -8.28 -5.92
CA LYS A 62 -11.59 -8.98 -6.59
C LYS A 62 -12.88 -8.15 -6.62
N GLN A 63 -12.95 -7.05 -5.86
CA GLN A 63 -14.11 -6.16 -5.83
C GLN A 63 -14.14 -5.33 -7.11
N GLU A 64 -15.32 -5.16 -7.71
CA GLU A 64 -15.49 -4.42 -8.96
C GLU A 64 -15.02 -2.97 -8.82
N GLU A 65 -15.34 -2.32 -7.69
CA GLU A 65 -14.92 -0.95 -7.40
C GLU A 65 -13.40 -0.78 -7.27
N LEU A 66 -12.65 -1.87 -7.04
CA LEU A 66 -11.21 -1.87 -6.77
C LEU A 66 -10.41 -2.72 -7.77
N ASP A 67 -11.00 -3.18 -8.88
CA ASP A 67 -10.28 -3.96 -9.91
C ASP A 67 -9.09 -3.18 -10.49
N PHE A 68 -9.12 -1.85 -10.45
CA PHE A 68 -8.00 -1.03 -10.91
C PHE A 68 -6.69 -1.29 -10.14
N LEU A 69 -6.75 -1.86 -8.93
CA LEU A 69 -5.59 -2.33 -8.17
C LEU A 69 -4.85 -3.49 -8.87
N ASN A 70 -5.50 -4.23 -9.77
CA ASN A 70 -4.86 -5.24 -10.62
C ASN A 70 -4.05 -4.63 -11.77
N LYS A 71 -4.23 -3.34 -12.06
CA LYS A 71 -3.55 -2.68 -13.20
C LYS A 71 -2.19 -2.08 -12.83
N VAL A 72 -1.74 -2.26 -11.59
CA VAL A 72 -0.41 -1.87 -11.09
C VAL A 72 0.27 -3.09 -10.46
N SER A 73 1.59 -3.04 -10.32
CA SER A 73 2.33 -4.09 -9.62
C SER A 73 1.78 -4.25 -8.20
N CYS A 74 1.64 -5.50 -7.73
CA CYS A 74 1.24 -5.78 -6.36
C CYS A 74 2.34 -5.45 -5.35
N VAL A 75 3.60 -5.39 -5.79
CA VAL A 75 4.76 -5.20 -4.91
C VAL A 75 4.67 -3.86 -4.16
N PRO A 76 4.48 -2.70 -4.80
CA PRO A 76 4.28 -1.43 -4.09
C PRO A 76 3.09 -1.45 -3.11
N LEU A 77 1.98 -2.10 -3.46
CA LEU A 77 0.80 -2.18 -2.59
C LEU A 77 1.13 -2.95 -1.30
N GLN A 78 1.79 -4.10 -1.44
CA GLN A 78 2.24 -4.91 -0.32
C GLN A 78 3.35 -4.21 0.50
N GLN A 79 4.20 -3.40 -0.12
CA GLN A 79 5.18 -2.57 0.60
C GLN A 79 4.48 -1.47 1.41
N GLY A 80 3.42 -0.85 0.88
CA GLY A 80 2.58 0.08 1.65
C GLY A 80 2.04 -0.55 2.93
N LEU A 81 1.56 -1.79 2.86
CA LEU A 81 1.11 -2.53 4.06
C LEU A 81 2.26 -2.83 5.05
N ARG A 82 3.48 -3.10 4.57
CA ARG A 82 4.65 -3.27 5.44
C ARG A 82 5.04 -1.97 6.12
N HIS A 83 5.03 -0.84 5.41
CA HIS A 83 5.27 0.46 6.01
C HIS A 83 4.23 0.77 7.10
N LEU A 84 2.96 0.42 6.86
CA LEU A 84 1.91 0.51 7.88
C LEU A 84 2.20 -0.39 9.08
N GLN A 85 2.66 -1.62 8.86
CA GLN A 85 3.07 -2.51 9.95
C GLN A 85 4.21 -1.92 10.78
N THR A 86 5.27 -1.41 10.13
CA THR A 86 6.38 -0.75 10.81
C THR A 86 5.91 0.46 11.61
N ALA A 87 5.02 1.29 11.06
CA ALA A 87 4.43 2.41 11.79
C ALA A 87 3.75 1.95 13.08
N PHE A 88 2.89 0.94 13.02
CA PHE A 88 2.21 0.37 14.19
C PHE A 88 3.16 -0.29 15.20
N THR A 89 4.28 -0.86 14.77
CA THR A 89 5.25 -1.47 15.68
C THR A 89 6.09 -0.41 16.42
N ASN A 90 6.21 0.79 15.85
CA ASN A 90 7.01 1.88 16.41
C ASN A 90 6.26 2.75 17.43
N PHE A 91 4.94 2.55 17.62
CA PHE A 91 4.09 3.23 18.60
C PHE A 91 3.50 2.22 19.58
#